data_AF-A0A5K1K381-F1
#
_entry.id   AF-A0A5K1K381-F1
#
_cell.length_a   1.000
_cell.length_b   1.000
_cell.length_c   1.000
_cell.angle_alpha   90.00
_cell.angle_beta   90.00
_cell.angle_gamma   90.00
#
_symmetry.space_group_name_H-M   'P 1'
#
loop_
_entity.id
_entity.type
_entity.pdbx_description
1 polymer ?
#
loop_
_entity_poly.entity_id
_entity_poly.type
_entity_poly.pdbx_seq_one_letter_code
_entity_poly.pdbx_strand_id
1 'polypeptide(L)'
;DPREYLPFLRELRSLEHYYQRFRIDDHLKRYQKALTNLSLAGAERFEEAMAYAEKHRLYDHALSIWRDTDKYDAVLNIYGDWLFDRRDFREAAFVFRQAKKPEKAMISHEKALDWQELFELAVQQGHSPEDLKNIAYRVAEDLTSKKRTSEASLVLLDYAQDVREATIALVEGSHFSEARRIVSFYIAGRSYWKRSFILERSSVVPALRKS
;
A
#
# COMPACT_ATOMS: atom_id res chain seq x y z
N ASP A 1 31.56 9.84 -40.50
CA ASP A 1 32.86 9.40 -41.07
C ASP A 1 32.95 7.86 -41.05
N PRO A 2 33.49 7.16 -42.09
CA PRO A 2 33.77 5.72 -42.05
C PRO A 2 34.47 5.21 -40.79
N ARG A 3 35.32 6.04 -40.19
CA ARG A 3 36.01 5.72 -38.94
C ARG A 3 35.08 5.71 -37.72
N GLU A 4 33.94 6.39 -37.79
CA GLU A 4 32.94 6.46 -36.70
C GLU A 4 31.92 5.32 -36.78
N TYR A 5 31.43 4.97 -37.97
CA TYR A 5 30.37 3.93 -38.09
C TYR A 5 30.91 2.51 -38.23
N LEU A 6 32.13 2.28 -38.74
CA LEU A 6 32.69 0.93 -38.88
C LEU A 6 32.91 0.21 -37.53
N PRO A 7 33.41 0.86 -36.45
CA PRO A 7 33.49 0.23 -35.13
C PRO A 7 32.13 -0.21 -34.62
N PHE A 8 31.10 0.64 -34.74
CA PHE A 8 29.73 0.33 -34.35
C PHE A 8 29.18 -0.89 -35.11
N LEU A 9 29.39 -0.97 -36.43
CA LEU A 9 28.96 -2.12 -37.24
C LEU A 9 29.71 -3.42 -36.90
N ARG A 10 30.95 -3.34 -36.42
CA ARG A 10 31.71 -4.52 -35.98
C ARG A 10 31.21 -5.02 -34.62
N GLU A 11 30.95 -4.10 -33.69
CA GLU A 11 30.34 -4.42 -32.40
C GLU A 11 29.00 -5.13 -32.60
N LEU A 12 28.10 -4.55 -33.39
CA LEU A 12 26.78 -5.13 -33.66
C LEU A 12 26.86 -6.56 -34.18
N ARG A 13 27.78 -6.88 -35.10
CA ARG A 13 27.93 -8.25 -35.66
C ARG A 13 28.35 -9.30 -34.63
N SER A 14 28.94 -8.89 -33.51
CA SER A 14 29.38 -9.81 -32.45
C SER A 14 28.27 -10.16 -31.45
N LEU A 15 27.14 -9.44 -31.51
CA LEU A 15 26.02 -9.60 -30.59
C LEU A 15 25.03 -10.66 -31.08
N GLU A 16 24.38 -11.34 -30.13
CA GLU A 16 23.29 -12.25 -30.42
C GLU A 16 22.10 -11.53 -31.06
N HIS A 17 21.30 -12.27 -31.83
CA HIS A 17 20.27 -11.72 -32.73
C HIS A 17 19.34 -10.68 -32.10
N TYR A 18 18.72 -10.99 -30.96
CA TYR A 18 17.78 -10.07 -30.31
C TYR A 18 18.49 -8.90 -29.63
N TYR A 19 19.63 -9.13 -28.99
CA TYR A 19 20.40 -8.07 -28.36
C TYR A 19 21.01 -7.10 -29.39
N GLN A 20 21.45 -7.62 -30.55
CA GLN A 20 21.86 -6.80 -31.70
C GLN A 20 20.72 -5.87 -32.14
N ARG A 21 19.50 -6.39 -32.29
CA ARG A 21 18.33 -5.58 -32.68
C ARG A 21 17.96 -4.55 -31.61
N PHE A 22 18.07 -4.89 -30.33
CA PHE A 22 17.93 -3.95 -29.23
C PHE A 22 18.89 -2.76 -29.40
N ARG A 23 20.19 -3.02 -29.62
CA ARG A 23 21.20 -1.96 -29.80
C ARG A 23 20.95 -1.09 -31.02
N ILE A 24 20.47 -1.69 -32.13
CA ILE A 24 20.09 -0.94 -33.34
C ILE A 24 18.87 -0.06 -33.06
N ASP A 25 17.79 -0.61 -32.50
CA ASP A 25 16.58 0.16 -32.23
C ASP A 25 16.80 1.24 -31.17
N ASP A 26 17.64 1.01 -30.17
CA ASP A 26 18.06 2.01 -29.18
C ASP A 26 18.84 3.16 -29.84
N HIS A 27 19.82 2.84 -30.69
CA HIS A 27 20.57 3.84 -31.45
C HIS A 27 19.65 4.70 -32.35
N LEU A 28 18.62 4.08 -32.92
CA LEU A 28 17.59 4.75 -33.73
C LEU A 28 16.48 5.42 -32.90
N LYS A 29 16.58 5.42 -31.57
CA LYS A 29 15.62 5.99 -30.61
C LYS A 29 14.21 5.39 -30.70
N ARG A 30 14.10 4.14 -31.15
CA ARG A 30 12.86 3.36 -31.24
C ARG A 30 12.64 2.58 -29.95
N TYR A 31 12.56 3.29 -28.83
CA TYR A 31 12.70 2.70 -27.49
C TYR A 31 11.71 1.56 -27.17
N GLN A 32 10.45 1.64 -27.62
CA GLN A 32 9.50 0.55 -27.45
C GLN A 32 9.95 -0.73 -28.17
N LYS A 33 10.43 -0.61 -29.42
CA LYS A 33 10.96 -1.75 -30.17
C LYS A 33 12.25 -2.28 -29.55
N ALA A 34 13.10 -1.38 -29.08
CA ALA A 34 14.32 -1.73 -28.36
C ALA A 34 14.00 -2.58 -27.13
N LEU A 35 13.03 -2.16 -26.30
CA LEU A 35 12.59 -2.92 -25.13
C LEU A 35 11.99 -4.29 -25.50
N THR A 36 11.20 -4.37 -26.58
CA THR A 36 10.69 -5.66 -27.08
C THR A 36 11.80 -6.58 -27.54
N ASN A 37 12.84 -6.08 -28.22
CA ASN A 37 13.97 -6.92 -28.59
C ASN A 37 14.77 -7.36 -27.36
N LEU A 38 14.95 -6.46 -26.38
CA LEU A 38 15.66 -6.78 -25.15
C LEU A 38 14.93 -7.85 -24.33
N SER A 39 13.59 -7.84 -24.30
CA SER A 39 12.81 -8.89 -23.63
C SER A 39 12.92 -10.27 -24.28
N LEU A 40 13.23 -10.31 -25.59
CA LEU A 40 13.47 -11.53 -26.34
C LEU A 40 14.94 -12.00 -26.31
N ALA A 41 15.84 -11.18 -25.76
CA ALA A 41 17.28 -11.41 -25.74
C ALA A 41 17.78 -12.29 -24.57
N GLY A 42 16.88 -13.03 -23.92
CA GLY A 42 17.21 -13.93 -22.81
C GLY A 42 16.61 -13.47 -21.48
N ALA A 43 16.35 -14.44 -20.59
CA ALA A 43 15.73 -14.17 -19.30
C ALA A 43 16.68 -13.46 -18.33
N GLU A 44 17.97 -13.68 -18.47
CA GLU A 44 19.07 -13.06 -17.73
C GLU A 44 19.19 -11.55 -17.98
N ARG A 45 18.56 -11.05 -19.05
CA ARG A 45 18.51 -9.62 -19.41
C ARG A 45 17.33 -8.88 -18.79
N PHE A 46 16.53 -9.53 -17.95
CA PHE A 46 15.33 -8.91 -17.39
C PHE A 46 15.63 -7.64 -16.59
N GLU A 47 16.64 -7.66 -15.71
CA GLU A 47 17.05 -6.48 -14.93
C GLU A 47 17.49 -5.32 -15.84
N GLU A 48 18.23 -5.64 -16.91
CA GLU A 48 18.61 -4.65 -17.93
C GLU A 48 17.37 -4.06 -18.62
N ALA A 49 16.37 -4.89 -18.92
CA ALA A 49 15.12 -4.47 -19.52
C ALA A 49 14.28 -3.58 -18.58
N MET A 50 14.28 -3.86 -17.28
CA MET A 50 13.61 -3.03 -16.26
C MET A 50 14.28 -1.66 -16.15
N ALA A 51 15.61 -1.62 -16.00
CA ALA A 51 16.37 -0.37 -15.97
C ALA A 51 16.18 0.45 -17.25
N TYR A 52 16.09 -0.21 -18.41
CA TYR A 52 15.81 0.44 -19.68
C TYR A 52 14.38 1.00 -19.75
N ALA A 53 13.39 0.24 -19.27
CA ALA A 53 12.00 0.67 -19.19
C ALA A 53 11.84 1.90 -18.29
N GLU A 54 12.50 1.93 -17.12
CA GLU A 54 12.50 3.08 -16.22
C GLU A 54 13.14 4.31 -16.88
N LYS A 55 14.35 4.14 -17.44
CA LYS A 55 15.11 5.21 -18.11
C LYS A 55 14.30 5.90 -19.21
N HIS A 56 13.55 5.13 -19.98
CA HIS A 56 12.76 5.64 -21.12
C HIS A 56 11.27 5.79 -20.81
N ARG A 57 10.85 5.58 -19.55
CA ARG A 57 9.46 5.63 -19.08
C ARG A 57 8.49 4.77 -19.91
N LEU A 58 8.90 3.54 -20.21
CA LEU A 58 8.18 2.58 -21.07
C LEU A 58 7.27 1.63 -20.28
N TYR A 59 6.72 2.07 -19.14
CA TYR A 59 6.01 1.18 -18.22
C TYR A 59 4.81 0.46 -18.85
N ASP A 60 3.95 1.17 -19.59
CA ASP A 60 2.80 0.55 -20.26
C ASP A 60 3.23 -0.52 -21.28
N HIS A 61 4.32 -0.26 -21.99
CA HIS A 61 4.88 -1.20 -22.96
C HIS A 61 5.49 -2.41 -22.25
N ALA A 62 6.22 -2.19 -21.15
CA ALA A 62 6.73 -3.26 -20.31
C ALA A 62 5.59 -4.14 -19.76
N LEU A 63 4.54 -3.53 -19.20
CA LEU A 63 3.37 -4.26 -18.71
C LEU A 63 2.71 -5.09 -19.81
N SER A 64 2.72 -4.60 -21.06
CA SER A 64 2.19 -5.37 -22.20
C SER A 64 3.06 -6.56 -22.58
N ILE A 65 4.39 -6.43 -22.52
CA ILE A 65 5.35 -7.49 -22.84
C ILE A 65 5.27 -8.65 -21.84
N TRP A 66 5.20 -8.35 -20.55
CA TRP A 66 5.30 -9.36 -19.49
C TRP A 66 3.96 -9.80 -18.88
N ARG A 67 2.81 -9.34 -19.42
CA ARG A 67 1.46 -9.57 -18.86
C ARG A 67 1.18 -11.02 -18.43
N ASP A 68 1.53 -11.99 -19.27
CA ASP A 68 1.20 -13.40 -19.08
C ASP A 68 2.42 -14.22 -18.62
N THR A 69 3.35 -13.58 -17.89
CA THR A 69 4.60 -14.20 -17.42
C THR A 69 4.75 -14.12 -15.91
N ASP A 70 5.64 -14.95 -15.35
CA ASP A 70 6.04 -14.92 -13.94
C ASP A 70 6.73 -13.60 -13.52
N LYS A 71 7.19 -12.81 -14.49
CA LYS A 71 7.81 -11.51 -14.29
C LYS A 71 6.83 -10.36 -14.12
N TYR A 72 5.53 -10.56 -14.36
CA TYR A 72 4.55 -9.48 -14.37
C TYR A 72 4.49 -8.72 -13.04
N ASP A 73 4.55 -9.43 -11.91
CA ASP A 73 4.55 -8.83 -10.56
C ASP A 73 5.76 -7.90 -10.35
N ALA A 74 6.93 -8.23 -10.92
CA ALA A 74 8.11 -7.37 -10.86
C ALA A 74 7.96 -6.09 -11.70
N VAL A 75 7.34 -6.20 -12.89
CA VAL A 75 7.04 -5.05 -13.74
C VAL A 75 6.00 -4.13 -13.07
N LEU A 76 4.96 -4.71 -12.47
CA LEU A 76 3.99 -3.96 -11.66
C LEU A 76 4.68 -3.25 -10.50
N ASN A 77 5.62 -3.88 -9.82
CA ASN A 77 6.35 -3.24 -8.72
C ASN A 77 7.10 -1.96 -9.18
N ILE A 78 7.87 -2.01 -10.27
CA ILE A 78 8.58 -0.81 -10.76
C ILE A 78 7.61 0.26 -11.28
N TYR A 79 6.47 -0.14 -11.85
CA TYR A 79 5.43 0.79 -12.27
C TYR A 79 4.76 1.47 -11.08
N GLY A 80 4.50 0.71 -10.01
CA GLY A 80 4.01 1.23 -8.74
C GLY A 80 4.98 2.23 -8.12
N ASP A 81 6.29 1.93 -8.14
CA ASP A 81 7.33 2.85 -7.65
C ASP A 81 7.29 4.19 -8.43
N TRP A 82 7.15 4.13 -9.76
CA TRP A 82 7.00 5.33 -10.59
C TRP A 82 5.72 6.13 -10.30
N LEU A 83 4.58 5.47 -10.10
CA LEU A 83 3.32 6.14 -9.71
C LEU A 83 3.46 6.81 -8.33
N PHE A 84 4.10 6.11 -7.39
CA PHE A 84 4.33 6.62 -6.03
C PHE A 84 5.18 7.88 -6.03
N ASP A 85 6.30 7.89 -6.77
CA ASP A 85 7.18 9.05 -6.91
C ASP A 85 6.46 10.27 -7.51
N ARG A 86 5.47 10.02 -8.36
CA ARG A 86 4.61 11.06 -8.95
C ARG A 86 3.47 11.54 -8.03
N ARG A 87 3.35 10.94 -6.84
CA ARG A 87 2.27 11.17 -5.88
C ARG A 87 0.89 10.69 -6.35
N ASP A 88 0.85 9.80 -7.34
CA ASP A 88 -0.35 9.09 -7.78
C ASP A 88 -0.61 7.92 -6.80
N PHE A 89 -0.78 8.24 -5.50
CA PHE A 89 -0.71 7.28 -4.40
C PHE A 89 -1.82 6.23 -4.43
N ARG A 90 -3.02 6.58 -4.92
CA ARG A 90 -4.15 5.63 -5.02
C ARG A 90 -3.88 4.56 -6.06
N GLU A 91 -3.46 4.98 -7.24
CA GLU A 91 -3.10 4.11 -8.35
C GLU A 91 -1.88 3.26 -7.96
N ALA A 92 -0.86 3.86 -7.31
CA ALA A 92 0.29 3.14 -6.80
C ALA A 92 -0.12 2.02 -5.82
N ALA A 93 -1.03 2.32 -4.89
CA ALA A 93 -1.54 1.34 -3.93
C ALA A 93 -2.20 0.15 -4.64
N PHE A 94 -3.07 0.39 -5.61
CA PHE A 94 -3.73 -0.65 -6.40
C PHE A 94 -2.70 -1.53 -7.15
N VAL A 95 -1.73 -0.89 -7.81
CA VAL A 95 -0.67 -1.58 -8.53
C VAL A 95 0.20 -2.43 -7.59
N PHE A 96 0.57 -1.91 -6.41
CA PHE A 96 1.33 -2.68 -5.42
C PHE A 96 0.54 -3.86 -4.84
N ARG A 97 -0.77 -3.73 -4.65
CA ARG A 97 -1.64 -4.88 -4.28
C ARG A 97 -1.58 -5.95 -5.37
N GLN A 98 -1.71 -5.55 -6.64
CA GLN A 98 -1.62 -6.49 -7.76
C GLN A 98 -0.24 -7.14 -7.86
N ALA A 99 0.83 -6.39 -7.58
CA ALA A 99 2.22 -6.86 -7.53
C ALA A 99 2.54 -7.74 -6.31
N LYS A 100 1.56 -8.02 -5.44
CA LYS A 100 1.74 -8.76 -4.17
C LYS A 100 2.81 -8.12 -3.27
N LYS A 101 2.82 -6.79 -3.19
CA LYS A 101 3.69 -5.97 -2.33
C LYS A 101 2.85 -5.23 -1.27
N PRO A 102 2.34 -5.94 -0.25
CA PRO A 102 1.37 -5.38 0.69
C PRO A 102 1.94 -4.20 1.49
N GLU A 103 3.22 -4.21 1.86
CA GLU A 103 3.83 -3.12 2.63
C GLU A 103 3.88 -1.82 1.82
N LYS A 104 4.24 -1.91 0.53
CA LYS A 104 4.23 -0.75 -0.38
C LYS A 104 2.81 -0.25 -0.63
N ALA A 105 1.84 -1.16 -0.77
CA ALA A 105 0.44 -0.81 -0.90
C ALA A 105 -0.10 -0.08 0.35
N MET A 106 0.23 -0.56 1.55
CA MET A 106 -0.12 0.10 2.81
C MET A 106 0.45 1.52 2.90
N ILE A 107 1.74 1.69 2.64
CA ILE A 107 2.37 3.02 2.63
C ILE A 107 1.67 3.95 1.63
N SER A 108 1.29 3.42 0.46
CA SER A 108 0.58 4.18 -0.57
C SER A 108 -0.84 4.56 -0.15
N HIS A 109 -1.62 3.65 0.43
CA HIS A 109 -2.95 3.93 0.98
C HIS A 109 -2.91 4.97 2.11
N GLU A 110 -1.90 4.89 2.97
CA GLU A 110 -1.67 5.87 4.02
C GLU A 110 -1.43 7.27 3.43
N LYS A 111 -0.53 7.40 2.45
CA LYS A 111 -0.28 8.66 1.75
C LYS A 111 -1.50 9.20 0.99
N ALA A 112 -2.35 8.30 0.50
CA ALA A 112 -3.62 8.65 -0.14
C ALA A 112 -4.74 9.03 0.84
N LEU A 113 -4.54 8.80 2.15
CA LEU A 113 -5.56 8.93 3.20
C LEU A 113 -6.78 8.01 2.99
N ASP A 114 -6.55 6.84 2.38
CA ASP A 114 -7.56 5.79 2.18
C ASP A 114 -7.47 4.80 3.33
N TRP A 115 -7.87 5.26 4.52
CA TRP A 115 -7.68 4.53 5.78
C TRP A 115 -8.41 3.19 5.81
N GLN A 116 -9.58 3.07 5.18
CA GLN A 116 -10.30 1.79 5.15
C GLN A 116 -9.46 0.70 4.48
N GLU A 117 -8.87 1.00 3.33
CA GLU A 117 -8.03 0.05 2.59
C GLU A 117 -6.72 -0.24 3.31
N LEU A 118 -6.12 0.78 3.95
CA LEU A 118 -4.94 0.61 4.79
C LEU A 118 -5.20 -0.40 5.92
N PHE A 119 -6.29 -0.23 6.67
CA PHE A 119 -6.61 -1.10 7.80
C PHE A 119 -7.09 -2.48 7.37
N GLU A 120 -7.86 -2.58 6.28
CA GLU A 120 -8.20 -3.87 5.65
C GLU A 120 -6.94 -4.68 5.35
N LEU A 121 -5.96 -4.05 4.69
CA LEU A 121 -4.72 -4.70 4.34
C LEU A 121 -3.85 -5.00 5.57
N ALA A 122 -3.79 -4.08 6.55
CA ALA A 122 -3.03 -4.29 7.78
C ALA A 122 -3.53 -5.52 8.57
N VAL A 123 -4.85 -5.68 8.66
CA VAL A 123 -5.45 -6.85 9.32
C VAL A 123 -5.16 -8.12 8.53
N GLN A 124 -5.24 -8.09 7.19
CA GLN A 124 -4.89 -9.24 6.34
C GLN A 124 -3.43 -9.68 6.49
N GLN A 125 -2.51 -8.73 6.70
CA GLN A 125 -1.09 -9.03 6.95
C GLN A 125 -0.80 -9.49 8.39
N GLY A 126 -1.82 -9.56 9.25
CA GLY A 126 -1.66 -10.06 10.62
C GLY A 126 -0.91 -9.10 11.53
N HIS A 127 -0.98 -7.79 11.29
CA HIS A 127 -0.41 -6.79 12.20
C HIS A 127 -0.97 -6.95 13.62
N SER A 128 -0.11 -6.75 14.61
CA SER A 128 -0.51 -6.88 16.01
C SER A 128 -1.48 -5.76 16.41
N PRO A 129 -2.29 -5.94 17.48
CA PRO A 129 -3.14 -4.87 17.99
C PRO A 129 -2.38 -3.58 18.32
N GLU A 130 -1.13 -3.70 18.77
CA GLU A 130 -0.27 -2.54 19.07
C GLU A 130 0.19 -1.83 17.78
N ASP A 131 0.51 -2.58 16.73
CA ASP A 131 0.83 -1.99 15.42
C ASP A 131 -0.36 -1.25 14.82
N LEU A 132 -1.55 -1.87 14.86
CA LEU A 132 -2.79 -1.25 14.38
C LEU A 132 -3.09 0.04 15.14
N LYS A 133 -2.89 0.04 16.45
CA LYS A 133 -3.04 1.23 17.29
C LYS A 133 -2.03 2.33 16.91
N ASN A 134 -0.77 1.99 16.67
CA ASN A 134 0.24 2.95 16.24
C ASN A 134 -0.08 3.54 14.86
N ILE A 135 -0.54 2.72 13.92
CA ILE A 135 -1.02 3.17 12.61
C ILE A 135 -2.22 4.10 12.79
N ALA A 136 -3.16 3.77 13.68
CA ALA A 136 -4.38 4.56 13.92
C ALA A 136 -4.09 5.97 14.40
N TYR A 137 -3.16 6.16 15.35
CA TYR A 137 -2.80 7.51 15.78
C TYR A 137 -2.19 8.33 14.64
N ARG A 138 -1.27 7.75 13.87
CA ARG A 138 -0.62 8.44 12.74
C ARG A 138 -1.64 8.84 11.66
N VAL A 139 -2.51 7.90 11.26
CA VAL A 139 -3.55 8.15 10.26
C VAL A 139 -4.58 9.17 10.75
N ALA A 140 -4.97 9.11 12.03
CA ALA A 140 -5.91 10.05 12.61
C ALA A 140 -5.34 11.48 12.67
N GLU A 141 -4.05 11.65 12.97
CA GLU A 141 -3.35 12.94 12.90
C GLU A 141 -3.40 13.50 11.48
N ASP A 142 -3.03 12.67 10.48
CA ASP A 142 -3.05 13.06 9.07
C ASP A 142 -4.47 13.43 8.60
N LEU A 143 -5.50 12.64 8.94
CA LEU A 143 -6.91 12.93 8.63
C LEU A 143 -7.38 14.23 9.28
N THR A 144 -7.03 14.45 10.54
CA THR A 144 -7.38 15.68 11.28
C THR A 144 -6.75 16.90 10.63
N SER A 145 -5.48 16.82 10.20
CA SER A 145 -4.80 17.91 9.47
C SER A 145 -5.52 18.30 8.16
N LYS A 146 -6.25 17.34 7.55
CA LYS A 146 -7.08 17.56 6.36
C LYS A 146 -8.54 17.87 6.66
N LYS A 147 -8.88 18.18 7.91
CA LYS A 147 -10.26 18.44 8.38
C LYS A 147 -11.21 17.26 8.21
N ARG A 148 -10.70 16.03 8.05
CA ARG A 148 -11.47 14.77 8.01
C ARG A 148 -11.64 14.20 9.43
N THR A 149 -12.08 15.05 10.35
CA THR A 149 -12.15 14.77 11.81
C THR A 149 -13.15 13.68 12.18
N SER A 150 -14.25 13.55 11.44
CA SER A 150 -15.18 12.43 11.60
C SER A 150 -14.50 11.08 11.33
N GLU A 151 -13.68 10.99 10.29
CA GLU A 151 -12.96 9.77 9.94
C GLU A 151 -11.80 9.48 10.89
N ALA A 152 -11.07 10.52 11.32
CA ALA A 152 -10.05 10.40 12.36
C ALA A 152 -10.64 9.80 13.65
N SER A 153 -11.83 10.25 14.04
CA SER A 153 -12.55 9.70 15.20
C SER A 153 -12.87 8.22 15.05
N LEU A 154 -13.37 7.80 13.88
CA LEU A 154 -13.65 6.39 13.60
C LEU A 154 -12.39 5.54 13.69
N VAL A 155 -11.29 5.99 13.07
CA VAL A 155 -10.00 5.29 13.13
C VAL A 155 -9.51 5.11 14.57
N LEU A 156 -9.60 6.15 15.40
CA LEU A 156 -9.18 6.10 16.81
C LEU A 156 -10.09 5.19 17.65
N LEU A 157 -11.39 5.14 17.38
CA LEU A 157 -12.30 4.24 18.08
C LEU A 157 -12.07 2.78 17.70
N ASP A 158 -12.03 2.51 16.40
CA ASP A 158 -12.08 1.14 15.88
C ASP A 158 -10.74 0.43 16.07
N TYR A 159 -9.63 1.14 15.88
CA TYR A 159 -8.29 0.53 15.85
C TYR A 159 -7.40 0.90 17.05
N ALA A 160 -7.55 2.09 17.64
CA ALA A 160 -6.82 2.45 18.86
C ALA A 160 -7.62 2.21 20.15
N GLN A 161 -8.94 2.01 20.04
CA GLN A 161 -9.87 1.93 21.18
C GLN A 161 -9.77 3.13 22.13
N ASP A 162 -9.36 4.29 21.60
CA ASP A 162 -9.15 5.50 22.37
C ASP A 162 -10.34 6.46 22.23
N VAL A 163 -11.30 6.26 23.12
CA VAL A 163 -12.52 7.09 23.20
C VAL A 163 -12.19 8.56 23.46
N ARG A 164 -11.12 8.86 24.20
CA ARG A 164 -10.77 10.24 24.54
C ARG A 164 -10.30 10.98 23.31
N GLU A 165 -9.31 10.45 22.61
CA GLU A 165 -8.75 11.08 21.42
C GLU A 165 -9.78 11.13 20.28
N ALA A 166 -10.60 10.08 20.13
CA ALA A 166 -11.70 10.11 19.19
C ALA A 166 -12.73 11.23 19.48
N THR A 167 -13.00 11.51 20.76
CA THR A 167 -13.89 12.60 21.17
C THR A 167 -13.25 13.96 20.89
N ILE A 168 -11.95 14.11 21.14
CA ILE A 168 -11.21 15.35 20.86
C ILE A 168 -11.29 15.67 19.36
N ALA A 169 -11.00 14.69 18.48
CA ALA A 169 -11.12 14.85 17.04
C ALA A 169 -12.52 15.34 16.61
N LEU A 170 -13.60 14.76 17.17
CA LEU A 170 -14.96 15.20 16.88
C LEU A 170 -15.26 16.61 17.35
N VAL A 171 -14.77 16.99 18.52
CA VAL A 171 -14.93 18.36 19.07
C VAL A 171 -14.21 19.38 18.19
N GLU A 172 -12.98 19.08 17.76
CA GLU A 172 -12.24 19.91 16.79
C GLU A 172 -13.00 20.05 15.46
N GLY A 173 -13.67 18.98 15.04
CA GLY A 173 -14.56 18.96 13.88
C GLY A 173 -15.94 19.59 14.07
N SER A 174 -16.26 20.11 15.26
CA SER A 174 -17.61 20.59 15.62
C SER A 174 -18.72 19.52 15.52
N HIS A 175 -18.38 18.24 15.57
CA HIS A 175 -19.30 17.09 15.56
C HIS A 175 -19.82 16.77 16.98
N PHE A 176 -20.34 17.78 17.69
CA PHE A 176 -20.67 17.68 19.13
C PHE A 176 -21.72 16.61 19.47
N SER A 177 -22.71 16.39 18.59
CA SER A 177 -23.73 15.36 18.83
C SER A 177 -23.11 13.96 18.84
N GLU A 178 -22.17 13.70 17.94
CA GLU A 178 -21.48 12.42 17.85
C GLU A 178 -20.48 12.25 19.00
N ALA A 179 -19.77 13.31 19.37
CA ALA A 179 -18.90 13.33 20.54
C ALA A 179 -19.69 12.95 21.82
N ARG A 180 -20.86 13.56 22.05
CA ARG A 180 -21.73 13.23 23.19
C ARG A 180 -22.25 11.79 23.13
N ARG A 181 -22.63 11.30 21.94
CA ARG A 181 -23.12 9.93 21.75
C ARG A 181 -22.05 8.92 22.16
N ILE A 182 -20.83 9.06 21.65
CA ILE A 182 -19.70 8.18 21.95
C ILE A 182 -19.35 8.22 23.44
N VAL A 183 -19.18 9.41 24.01
CA VAL A 183 -18.89 9.56 25.45
C VAL A 183 -19.97 8.89 26.30
N SER A 184 -21.25 9.14 26.00
CA SER A 184 -22.37 8.52 26.72
C SER A 184 -22.37 6.99 26.57
N PHE A 185 -22.19 6.48 25.35
CA PHE A 185 -22.19 5.05 25.05
C PHE A 185 -21.08 4.30 25.79
N TYR A 186 -19.85 4.80 25.75
CA TYR A 186 -18.70 4.12 26.38
C TYR A 186 -18.61 4.34 27.90
N ILE A 187 -19.07 5.48 28.44
CA ILE A 187 -19.18 5.69 29.89
C ILE A 187 -20.32 4.83 30.48
N ALA A 188 -21.48 4.79 29.83
CA ALA A 188 -22.59 3.94 30.25
C ALA A 188 -22.23 2.46 30.12
N GLY A 189 -21.57 2.06 29.03
CA GLY A 189 -21.09 0.69 28.81
C GLY A 189 -20.18 0.20 29.94
N ARG A 190 -19.20 1.01 30.39
CA ARG A 190 -18.36 0.67 31.56
C ARG A 190 -19.16 0.47 32.85
N SER A 191 -20.32 1.12 32.97
CA SER A 191 -21.19 1.00 34.16
C SER A 191 -22.08 -0.24 34.10
N TYR A 192 -22.55 -0.63 32.92
CA TYR A 192 -23.37 -1.84 32.72
C TYR A 192 -22.55 -3.12 32.91
N TRP A 193 -21.35 -3.22 32.30
CA TRP A 193 -20.51 -4.41 32.44
C TRP A 193 -19.91 -4.56 33.85
N LYS A 194 -19.60 -3.46 34.55
CA LYS A 194 -19.22 -3.52 35.97
C LYS A 194 -20.36 -4.00 36.87
N ARG A 195 -21.61 -3.61 36.59
CA ARG A 195 -22.77 -4.08 37.37
C ARG A 195 -23.10 -5.55 37.13
N SER A 196 -23.03 -6.04 35.89
CA SER A 196 -23.26 -7.46 35.58
C SER A 196 -22.23 -8.37 36.26
N PHE A 197 -20.95 -7.96 36.28
CA PHE A 197 -19.89 -8.73 36.95
C PHE A 197 -19.98 -8.70 38.50
N ILE A 198 -20.57 -7.64 39.07
CA ILE A 198 -20.82 -7.54 40.52
C ILE A 198 -22.05 -8.35 40.93
N LEU A 199 -23.08 -8.43 40.08
CA LEU A 199 -24.31 -9.22 40.31
C LEU A 199 -24.08 -10.74 40.22
N GLU A 200 -23.15 -11.21 39.38
CA GLU A 200 -22.76 -12.63 39.34
C GLU A 200 -21.94 -13.08 40.57
N ARG A 201 -21.17 -12.19 41.20
CA ARG A 201 -20.40 -12.53 42.43
C ARG A 201 -21.18 -12.41 43.73
N SER A 202 -22.33 -11.72 43.72
CA SER A 202 -23.17 -11.54 44.91
C SER A 202 -24.30 -12.57 45.05
N SER A 203 -24.43 -13.49 44.08
CA SER A 203 -25.42 -14.56 44.06
C SER A 203 -24.86 -15.95 44.41
N VAL A 204 -23.58 -16.05 44.78
CA VAL A 204 -23.00 -17.33 45.23
C VAL A 204 -22.71 -17.28 46.73
N VAL A 205 -23.45 -18.12 47.46
CA VAL A 205 -23.41 -18.55 48.88
C VAL A 205 -24.73 -18.14 49.57
N PRO A 206 -25.56 -19.11 50.03
CA PRO A 206 -25.11 -20.16 50.96
C PRO A 206 -25.69 -21.57 50.80
N ALA A 207 -25.05 -22.48 51.57
CA ALA A 207 -25.59 -23.72 52.15
C ALA A 207 -25.78 -24.93 51.21
N LEU A 208 -25.63 -26.20 51.60
CA LEU A 208 -25.17 -26.91 52.80
C LEU A 208 -25.15 -28.41 52.39
N ARG A 209 -24.20 -29.18 52.94
CA ARG A 209 -24.33 -30.56 53.45
C ARG A 209 -24.92 -31.71 52.58
N LYS A 210 -24.17 -32.84 52.67
CA LYS A 210 -24.56 -34.27 52.57
C LYS A 210 -24.95 -34.71 51.14
N SER A 211 -24.48 -35.84 50.59
CA SER A 211 -24.00 -37.11 51.14
C SER A 211 -22.69 -37.58 50.52
#